data_AF-A0A8T4VN11-F1
#
_entry.id   AF-A0A8T4VN11-F1
#
_cell.length_a   1.000
_cell.length_b   1.000
_cell.length_c   1.000
_cell.angle_alpha   90.00
_cell.angle_beta   90.00
_cell.angle_gamma   90.00
#
_symmetry.space_group_name_H-M   'P 1'
#
loop_
_entity.id
_entity.type
_entity.pdbx_description
1 polymer ?
#
loop_
_entity_poly.entity_id
_entity_poly.type
_entity_poly.pdbx_seq_one_letter_code
_entity_poly.pdbx_strand_id
1 'polypeptide(L)'
;MFETTIQDDVLQVQSSGARWLLTGWSGGYTDSKTVYNISVPEGWDRTDLATYSNERRDAAGFETDGPALLTGVDMQHAAGATIDGVRAVATVGLSNPAALPLDPDGTDPEGLVPGEAPATGTVNLIVG
;
A
#
# COMPACT_ATOMS: atom_id res chain seq x y z
N MET A 1 -12.53 13.69 8.55
CA MET A 1 -11.22 14.26 8.19
C MET A 1 -10.31 13.11 7.85
N PHE A 2 -9.46 13.23 6.82
CA PHE A 2 -8.54 12.16 6.39
C PHE A 2 -7.16 12.36 7.04
N GLU A 3 -6.98 11.72 8.20
CA GLU A 3 -5.79 11.85 9.04
C GLU A 3 -4.86 10.66 8.88
N THR A 4 -3.55 10.89 8.91
CA THR A 4 -2.52 9.87 8.64
C THR A 4 -1.52 9.82 9.78
N THR A 5 -1.28 8.63 10.33
CA THR A 5 -0.26 8.41 11.36
C THR A 5 0.59 7.21 10.95
N ILE A 6 1.91 7.32 11.03
CA ILE A 6 2.84 6.23 10.78
C ILE A 6 3.56 5.90 12.07
N GLN A 7 3.57 4.62 12.44
CA GLN A 7 4.30 4.11 13.60
C GLN A 7 4.76 2.67 13.29
N ASP A 8 6.03 2.36 13.57
CA ASP A 8 6.62 1.02 13.43
C ASP A 8 6.26 0.29 12.11
N ASP A 9 6.40 0.99 10.98
CA ASP A 9 6.05 0.51 9.63
C ASP A 9 4.57 0.11 9.43
N VAL A 10 3.69 0.78 10.17
CA VAL A 10 2.24 0.73 10.01
C VAL A 10 1.72 2.15 9.79
N LEU A 11 1.13 2.40 8.62
CA LEU A 11 0.33 3.58 8.35
C LEU A 11 -1.12 3.32 8.78
N GLN A 12 -1.64 4.13 9.69
CA GLN A 12 -3.06 4.27 9.97
C GLN A 12 -3.62 5.48 9.23
N VAL A 13 -4.74 5.29 8.52
CA VAL A 13 -5.56 6.37 8.00
C VAL A 13 -6.88 6.39 8.76
N GLN A 14 -7.25 7.53 9.33
CA GLN A 14 -8.53 7.71 10.01
C GLN A 14 -9.47 8.58 9.18
N SER A 15 -10.74 8.19 9.10
CA SER A 15 -11.83 9.01 8.57
C SER A 15 -13.17 8.59 9.21
N SER A 16 -13.77 9.52 9.97
CA SER A 16 -15.02 9.28 10.69
C SER A 16 -16.18 8.99 9.73
N GLY A 17 -16.84 7.83 9.89
CA GLY A 17 -17.98 7.43 9.06
C GLY A 17 -17.60 6.93 7.67
N ALA A 18 -16.31 6.62 7.44
CA ALA A 18 -15.86 6.09 6.18
C ALA A 18 -16.35 4.66 5.92
N ARG A 19 -16.61 4.39 4.64
CA ARG A 19 -16.82 3.06 4.10
C ARG A 19 -15.74 2.81 3.06
N TRP A 20 -14.81 1.93 3.39
CA TRP A 20 -13.63 1.65 2.58
C TRP A 20 -13.95 0.60 1.53
N LEU A 21 -13.41 0.76 0.32
CA LEU A 21 -13.35 -0.28 -0.71
C LEU A 21 -11.91 -0.78 -0.81
N LEU A 22 -11.69 -2.05 -0.51
CA LEU A 22 -10.38 -2.68 -0.59
C LEU A 22 -10.27 -3.56 -1.84
N THR A 23 -9.12 -3.54 -2.47
CA THR A 23 -8.75 -4.41 -3.61
C THR A 23 -7.74 -5.49 -3.22
N GLY A 24 -7.26 -5.48 -1.96
CA GLY A 24 -6.32 -6.47 -1.42
C GLY A 24 -6.96 -7.78 -0.97
N TRP A 25 -6.24 -8.52 -0.14
CA TRP A 25 -6.62 -9.86 0.32
C TRP A 25 -7.95 -9.92 1.08
N SER A 26 -8.30 -8.88 1.83
CA SER A 26 -9.58 -8.71 2.52
C SER A 26 -10.50 -7.77 1.73
N GLY A 27 -10.54 -7.94 0.41
CA GLY A 27 -11.21 -7.03 -0.51
C GLY A 27 -12.73 -6.88 -0.27
N GLY A 28 -13.30 -5.84 -0.85
CA GLY A 28 -14.71 -5.49 -0.72
C GLY A 28 -14.95 -4.26 0.17
N TYR A 29 -16.22 -4.00 0.44
CA TYR A 29 -16.64 -2.86 1.25
C TYR A 29 -16.54 -3.17 2.74
N THR A 30 -15.97 -2.26 3.52
CA THR A 30 -15.90 -2.35 4.98
C THR A 30 -16.21 -1.00 5.63
N ASP A 31 -17.18 -0.99 6.53
CA ASP A 31 -17.46 0.16 7.38
C ASP A 31 -16.46 0.19 8.54
N SER A 32 -15.57 1.19 8.55
CA SER A 32 -14.57 1.35 9.60
C SER A 32 -14.10 2.80 9.70
N LYS A 33 -13.80 3.25 10.92
CA LYS A 33 -13.19 4.55 11.16
C LYS A 33 -11.75 4.63 10.65
N THR A 34 -11.10 3.48 10.45
CA THR A 34 -9.68 3.41 10.07
C THR A 34 -9.43 2.37 8.99
N VAL A 35 -8.37 2.59 8.20
CA VAL A 35 -7.76 1.61 7.29
C VAL A 35 -6.25 1.66 7.45
N TYR A 36 -5.58 0.55 7.20
CA TYR A 36 -4.14 0.42 7.39
C TYR A 36 -3.39 0.09 6.10
N ASN A 37 -2.14 0.52 6.02
CA ASN A 37 -1.14 0.01 5.08
C ASN A 37 0.06 -0.47 5.91
N ILE A 38 0.43 -1.74 5.80
CA ILE A 38 1.40 -2.39 6.67
C ILE A 38 2.55 -2.90 5.82
N SER A 39 3.79 -2.53 6.18
CA SER A 39 4.97 -3.09 5.52
C SER A 39 5.20 -4.54 5.96
N VAL A 40 5.56 -5.39 5.00
CA VAL A 40 6.06 -6.75 5.23
C VAL A 40 7.56 -6.80 4.99
N PRO A 41 8.32 -7.63 5.74
CA PRO A 41 9.76 -7.76 5.53
C PRO A 41 10.08 -8.46 4.21
N GLU A 42 11.33 -8.34 3.77
CA GLU A 42 11.84 -9.13 2.65
C GLU A 42 11.73 -10.64 2.93
N GLY A 43 11.38 -11.42 1.90
CA GLY A 43 11.21 -12.87 2.03
C GLY A 43 9.98 -13.31 2.81
N TRP A 44 9.03 -12.40 3.08
CA TRP A 44 7.81 -12.71 3.82
C TRP A 44 6.87 -13.66 3.04
N ASP A 45 6.45 -14.73 3.71
CA ASP A 45 5.67 -15.83 3.13
C ASP A 45 4.46 -16.27 3.98
N ARG A 46 4.09 -15.47 4.99
CA ARG A 46 2.94 -15.77 5.85
C ARG A 46 1.62 -15.74 5.08
N THR A 47 0.71 -16.63 5.47
CA THR A 47 -0.60 -16.82 4.82
C THR A 47 -1.77 -16.42 5.73
N ASP A 48 -1.54 -16.26 7.02
CA ASP A 48 -2.50 -15.85 8.05
C ASP A 48 -2.58 -14.32 8.15
N LEU A 49 -2.91 -13.68 7.03
CA LEU A 49 -2.80 -12.23 6.80
C LEU A 49 -3.56 -11.37 7.82
N ALA A 50 -4.72 -11.86 8.29
CA ALA A 50 -5.52 -11.19 9.32
C ALA A 50 -4.78 -11.15 10.67
N THR A 51 -4.24 -12.29 11.08
CA THR A 51 -3.45 -12.41 12.30
C THR A 51 -2.22 -11.50 12.22
N TYR A 52 -1.49 -11.55 11.10
CA TYR A 52 -0.32 -10.70 10.87
C TYR A 52 -0.68 -9.20 10.97
N SER A 53 -1.78 -8.78 10.34
CA SER A 53 -2.21 -7.38 10.35
C SER A 53 -2.55 -6.89 11.75
N ASN A 54 -3.21 -7.73 12.56
CA ASN A 54 -3.54 -7.40 13.95
C ASN A 54 -2.29 -7.32 14.82
N GLU A 55 -1.39 -8.31 14.75
CA GLU A 55 -0.13 -8.32 15.49
C GLU A 55 0.72 -7.07 15.20
N ARG A 56 0.80 -6.66 13.93
CA ARG A 56 1.57 -5.47 13.54
C ARG A 56 0.93 -4.18 14.04
N ARG A 57 -0.40 -4.07 13.99
CA ARG A 57 -1.13 -2.92 14.56
C ARG A 57 -0.96 -2.82 16.07
N ASP A 58 -1.11 -3.93 16.78
CA ASP A 58 -0.96 -3.98 18.23
C ASP A 58 0.47 -3.60 18.65
N ALA A 59 1.47 -4.12 17.94
CA ALA A 59 2.88 -3.77 18.17
C ALA A 59 3.17 -2.28 17.93
N ALA A 60 2.51 -1.66 16.95
CA ALA A 60 2.59 -0.23 16.67
C ALA A 60 1.71 0.64 17.61
N GLY A 61 0.98 0.03 18.56
CA GLY A 61 0.15 0.74 19.53
C GLY A 61 -1.18 1.26 18.98
N PHE A 62 -1.67 0.74 17.85
CA PHE A 62 -2.94 1.16 17.27
C PHE A 62 -4.12 0.37 17.84
N GLU A 63 -4.94 1.02 18.66
CA GLU A 63 -6.08 0.38 19.34
C GLU A 63 -7.34 0.21 18.47
N THR A 64 -7.46 0.95 17.36
CA THR A 64 -8.70 0.98 16.57
C THR A 64 -8.72 -0.08 15.48
N ASP A 65 -9.76 -0.88 15.42
CA ASP A 65 -9.92 -1.85 14.33
C ASP A 65 -10.10 -1.23 12.95
N GLY A 66 -9.62 -1.96 11.94
CA GLY A 66 -9.76 -1.58 10.54
C GLY A 66 -9.13 -2.60 9.60
N PRO A 67 -9.55 -2.63 8.33
CA PRO A 67 -8.96 -3.49 7.32
C PRO A 67 -7.57 -2.99 6.92
N ALA A 68 -6.75 -3.85 6.32
CA ALA A 68 -5.36 -3.56 6.03
C ALA A 68 -4.94 -4.00 4.62
N LEU A 69 -4.16 -3.15 3.96
CA LEU A 69 -3.34 -3.50 2.82
C LEU A 69 -1.93 -3.87 3.29
N LEU A 70 -1.26 -4.75 2.54
CA LEU A 70 0.13 -5.16 2.80
C LEU A 70 1.02 -4.68 1.66
N THR A 71 2.23 -4.20 1.98
CA THR A 71 3.19 -3.69 1.00
C THR A 71 4.61 -4.14 1.35
N GLY A 72 5.43 -4.43 0.35
CA GLY A 72 6.86 -4.69 0.54
C GLY A 72 7.71 -3.41 0.64
N VAL A 73 7.08 -2.26 0.91
CA VAL A 73 7.71 -0.94 0.94
C VAL A 73 7.70 -0.43 2.36
N ASP A 74 8.84 -0.02 2.89
CA ASP A 74 8.94 0.63 4.20
C ASP A 74 8.07 1.90 4.27
N MET A 75 7.42 2.15 5.40
CA MET A 75 6.51 3.30 5.53
C MET A 75 7.24 4.65 5.48
N GLN A 76 8.56 4.68 5.64
CA GLN A 76 9.38 5.88 5.39
C GLN A 76 9.25 6.41 3.95
N HIS A 77 8.84 5.54 3.01
CA HIS A 77 8.60 5.90 1.60
C HIS A 77 7.14 6.20 1.28
N ALA A 78 6.24 6.22 2.27
CA ALA A 78 4.87 6.65 2.06
C ALA A 78 4.84 8.13 1.62
N ALA A 79 4.24 8.39 0.47
CA ALA A 79 4.10 9.73 -0.09
C ALA A 79 2.62 10.08 -0.23
N GLY A 80 2.25 11.35 -0.04
CA GLY A 80 0.86 11.76 -0.18
C GLY A 80 0.68 13.20 -0.62
N ALA A 81 -0.50 13.48 -1.15
CA ALA A 81 -0.92 14.80 -1.61
C ALA A 81 -2.39 15.03 -1.30
N THR A 82 -2.78 16.30 -1.21
CA THR A 82 -4.18 16.70 -1.02
C THR A 82 -4.56 17.75 -2.06
N ILE A 83 -5.68 17.52 -2.75
CA ILE A 83 -6.25 18.43 -3.74
C ILE A 83 -7.75 18.51 -3.49
N ASP A 84 -8.28 19.72 -3.32
CA ASP A 84 -9.73 19.99 -3.18
C ASP A 84 -10.45 19.10 -2.15
N GLY A 85 -9.76 18.80 -1.04
CA GLY A 85 -10.30 18.00 0.06
C GLY A 85 -10.15 16.48 -0.12
N VAL A 86 -9.62 16.02 -1.25
CA VAL A 86 -9.26 14.61 -1.48
C VAL A 86 -7.80 14.41 -1.13
N ARG A 87 -7.49 13.41 -0.29
CA ARG A 87 -6.12 13.02 0.05
C ARG A 87 -5.82 11.64 -0.49
N ALA A 88 -4.64 11.51 -1.09
CA ALA A 88 -4.08 10.24 -1.50
C ALA A 88 -2.77 9.97 -0.76
N VAL A 89 -2.56 8.73 -0.33
CA VAL A 89 -1.27 8.23 0.19
C VAL A 89 -0.90 6.97 -0.58
N ALA A 90 0.34 6.90 -1.05
CA ALA A 90 0.86 5.82 -1.86
C ALA A 90 2.13 5.22 -1.25
N THR A 91 2.27 3.90 -1.37
CA THR A 91 3.56 3.21 -1.30
C THR A 91 3.80 2.51 -2.63
N VAL A 92 4.98 2.73 -3.21
CA VAL A 92 5.31 2.28 -4.58
C VAL A 92 6.69 1.64 -4.55
N GLY A 93 6.72 0.32 -4.56
CA GLY A 93 7.95 -0.46 -4.70
C GLY A 93 7.96 -1.07 -6.09
N LEU A 94 8.68 -0.48 -7.04
CA LEU A 94 8.86 -0.99 -8.40
C LEU A 94 10.36 -1.16 -8.66
N SER A 95 10.78 -2.35 -9.07
CA SER A 95 12.19 -2.71 -9.31
C SER A 95 12.68 -2.33 -10.72
N ASN A 96 11.75 -2.22 -11.67
CA ASN A 96 11.99 -1.70 -13.01
C ASN A 96 10.73 -0.94 -13.47
N PRO A 97 10.57 0.34 -13.10
CA PRO A 97 9.52 1.15 -13.68
C PRO A 97 9.83 1.28 -15.16
N ALA A 98 9.25 0.41 -15.98
CA ALA A 98 9.27 0.61 -17.41
C ALA A 98 8.67 1.99 -17.63
N ALA A 99 9.45 2.91 -18.21
CA ALA A 99 8.82 3.99 -18.95
C ALA A 99 7.89 3.26 -19.93
N LEU A 100 6.57 3.44 -19.77
CA LEU A 100 5.61 2.99 -20.78
C LEU A 100 6.22 3.35 -22.13
N PRO A 101 6.28 2.44 -23.12
CA PRO A 101 6.82 2.78 -24.41
C PRO A 101 6.09 4.04 -24.89
N LEU A 102 6.81 5.16 -24.87
CA LEU A 102 6.31 6.47 -25.29
C LEU A 102 6.22 6.51 -26.83
N ASP A 103 6.78 5.49 -27.49
CA ASP A 103 6.74 5.34 -28.94
C ASP A 103 5.55 4.45 -29.35
N PRO A 104 4.55 4.98 -30.08
CA PRO A 104 3.34 4.26 -30.48
C PRO A 104 3.59 3.03 -31.38
N ASP A 105 4.81 2.85 -31.89
CA ASP A 105 5.16 1.78 -32.82
C ASP A 105 5.44 0.42 -32.13
N GLY A 106 5.32 0.35 -30.80
CA GLY A 106 5.40 -0.91 -30.04
C GLY A 106 6.80 -1.53 -30.02
N THR A 107 7.84 -0.75 -30.31
CA THR A 107 9.22 -1.21 -30.28
C THR A 107 9.72 -1.21 -28.84
N ASP A 108 10.25 -2.34 -28.38
CA ASP A 108 10.82 -2.44 -27.04
C ASP A 108 12.00 -1.46 -26.89
N PRO A 109 12.09 -0.71 -25.76
CA PRO A 109 13.17 0.24 -25.55
C PRO A 109 14.53 -0.47 -25.52
N GLU A 110 15.52 0.10 -26.22
CA GLU A 110 16.90 -0.40 -26.19
C GLU A 110 17.46 -0.36 -24.76
N GLY A 111 18.02 -1.48 -24.29
CA GLY A 111 18.59 -1.59 -22.94
C GLY A 111 17.78 -2.44 -21.95
N LEU A 112 16.65 -3.03 -22.37
CA LEU A 112 16.01 -4.11 -21.61
C LEU A 112 16.93 -5.33 -21.59
N VAL A 113 17.62 -5.54 -20.48
CA VAL A 113 18.38 -6.78 -20.25
C VAL A 113 17.36 -7.91 -20.07
N PRO A 114 17.45 -9.01 -20.85
CA PRO A 114 16.70 -10.22 -20.56
C PRO A 114 17.29 -10.86 -19.28
N GLY A 115 16.84 -10.37 -18.13
CA GLY A 115 17.13 -10.94 -16.82
C GLY A 115 15.96 -11.76 -16.30
N GLU A 116 16.19 -12.52 -15.23
CA GLU A 116 15.13 -13.17 -14.43
C GLU A 116 13.94 -12.22 -14.22
N ALA A 117 12.72 -12.79 -14.12
CA ALA A 117 11.50 -12.00 -13.92
C ALA A 117 11.75 -10.94 -12.83
N PRO A 118 11.49 -9.64 -13.10
CA PRO A 118 11.78 -8.59 -12.14
C PRO A 118 11.06 -8.88 -10.84
N ALA A 119 11.72 -8.61 -9.72
CA ALA A 119 11.14 -8.78 -8.40
C ALA A 119 9.79 -8.04 -8.34
N THR A 120 8.71 -8.80 -8.07
CA THR A 120 7.34 -8.25 -8.06
C THR A 120 7.24 -7.15 -7.02
N GLY A 121 6.82 -5.98 -7.50
CA GLY A 121 6.60 -4.81 -6.69
C GLY A 121 5.23 -4.76 -6.03
N THR A 122 5.03 -3.83 -5.08
CA THR A 122 3.69 -3.50 -4.57
C THR A 122 3.40 -2.02 -4.79
N VAL A 123 2.16 -1.74 -5.19
CA VAL A 123 1.63 -0.39 -5.30
C VAL A 123 0.32 -0.35 -4.52
N ASN A 124 0.33 0.29 -3.36
CA ASN A 124 -0.87 0.52 -2.57
C ASN A 124 -1.22 2.00 -2.63
N LEU A 125 -2.50 2.30 -2.79
CA LEU A 125 -3.03 3.66 -2.80
C LEU A 125 -4.23 3.71 -1.84
N ILE A 126 -4.19 4.61 -0.87
CA ILE A 126 -5.33 4.92 0.00
C ILE A 126 -5.81 6.32 -0.37
N VAL A 127 -7.07 6.43 -0.78
CA VAL A 127 -7.69 7.68 -1.24
C VAL A 127 -8.99 7.92 -0.49
N GLY A 128 -9.26 9.18 -0.14
CA GLY A 128 -10.55 9.60 0.41
C GLY A 128 -10.60 11.08 0.74
#